data_AF-Q0IUR4-F1
#
_entry.id   AF-Q0IUR4-F1
#
_cell.length_a   1.000
_cell.length_b   1.000
_cell.length_c   1.000
_cell.angle_alpha   90.00
_cell.angle_beta   90.00
_cell.angle_gamma   90.00
#
_symmetry.space_group_name_H-M   'P 1'
#
loop_
_entity.id
_entity.type
_entity.pdbx_description
1 polymer ?
#
loop_
_entity_poly.entity_id
_entity_poly.type
_entity_poly.pdbx_seq_one_letter_code
_entity_poly.pdbx_strand_id
1 'polypeptide(L)'
;MDESGVFDDPSPRDTVLGSIRDMRPAVFVQAVVNGAHGAPFFPTRFREALFFFSALFDMLGATTPEEGSHLRVVLERDVLRRAAVGVIAGEGAERVERPETYRRWQARNRRAGLRQAAVEGDVVEAVRRRVRRRHHEEFVIEEDAGWLLQGWKGRILYAHSAWVVAEDGAH
;
A
#
# COMPACT_ATOMS: atom_id res chain seq x y z
N MET A 1 -28.42 10.37 -32.58
CA MET A 1 -28.76 9.83 -31.24
C MET A 1 -27.41 9.45 -30.70
N ASP A 2 -26.76 10.43 -30.06
CA ASP A 2 -25.32 10.42 -29.91
C ASP A 2 -24.98 9.83 -28.54
N GLU A 3 -24.80 8.52 -28.51
CA GLU A 3 -24.12 7.83 -27.43
C GLU A 3 -22.61 8.04 -27.57
N SER A 4 -22.09 9.15 -27.05
CA SER A 4 -20.66 9.24 -26.71
C SER A 4 -20.43 10.32 -25.67
N GLY A 5 -20.52 9.92 -24.41
CA GLY A 5 -20.28 10.79 -23.28
C GLY A 5 -20.30 10.01 -21.98
N VAL A 6 -19.56 8.89 -21.92
CA VAL A 6 -19.16 8.37 -20.60
C VAL A 6 -18.17 9.39 -20.07
N PHE A 7 -18.67 10.35 -19.30
CA PHE A 7 -17.83 11.17 -18.44
C PHE A 7 -17.12 10.20 -17.51
N ASP A 8 -15.81 10.05 -17.70
CA ASP A 8 -14.94 9.27 -16.83
C ASP A 8 -14.76 10.10 -15.56
N ASP A 9 -15.81 10.12 -14.73
CA ASP A 9 -15.81 10.88 -13.48
C ASP A 9 -14.62 10.44 -12.63
N PRO A 10 -13.82 11.38 -12.11
CA PRO A 10 -12.64 11.05 -11.33
C PRO A 10 -13.04 10.17 -10.15
N SER A 11 -12.36 9.04 -9.98
CA SER A 11 -12.63 8.18 -8.84
C SER A 11 -12.33 8.93 -7.54
N PRO A 12 -12.91 8.55 -6.37
CA PRO A 12 -12.63 9.24 -5.11
C PRO A 12 -11.13 9.35 -4.78
N ARG A 13 -10.32 8.37 -5.21
CA ARG A 13 -8.86 8.41 -5.08
C ARG A 13 -8.23 9.50 -5.93
N ASP A 14 -8.73 9.71 -7.15
CA ASP A 14 -8.24 10.74 -8.06
C ASP A 14 -8.64 12.13 -7.55
N THR A 15 -9.85 12.28 -7.02
CA THR A 15 -10.31 13.52 -6.36
C THR A 15 -9.43 13.89 -5.16
N VAL A 16 -9.09 12.93 -4.31
CA VAL A 16 -8.17 13.16 -3.17
C VAL A 16 -6.78 13.56 -3.65
N LEU A 17 -6.22 12.88 -4.66
CA LEU A 17 -4.91 13.22 -5.19
C LEU A 17 -4.90 14.60 -5.88
N GLY A 18 -5.97 14.96 -6.60
CA GLY A 18 -6.16 16.29 -7.16
C GLY A 18 -6.19 17.36 -6.07
N SER A 19 -6.93 17.10 -4.98
CA SER A 19 -6.95 18.00 -3.82
C SER A 19 -5.56 18.16 -3.17
N ILE A 20 -4.79 17.06 -3.06
CA ILE A 20 -3.41 17.08 -2.57
C ILE A 20 -2.51 17.93 -3.47
N ARG A 21 -2.62 17.77 -4.80
CA ARG A 21 -1.90 18.62 -5.75
C ARG A 21 -2.24 20.10 -5.55
N ASP A 22 -3.53 20.41 -5.43
CA ASP A 22 -4.03 21.79 -5.33
C ASP A 22 -3.61 22.48 -4.02
N MET A 23 -3.40 21.71 -2.94
CA MET A 23 -2.80 22.21 -1.68
C MET A 23 -1.32 22.61 -1.82
N ARG A 24 -0.64 22.17 -2.89
CA ARG A 24 0.79 22.42 -3.15
C ARG A 24 1.72 22.16 -1.95
N PRO A 25 1.68 20.95 -1.35
CA PRO A 25 2.58 20.62 -0.25
C PRO A 25 4.04 20.63 -0.73
N ALA A 26 4.96 20.99 0.17
CA ALA A 26 6.40 20.88 -0.11
C ALA A 26 6.80 19.44 -0.44
N VAL A 27 6.25 18.47 0.31
CA VAL A 27 6.37 17.02 0.05
C VAL A 27 5.08 16.33 0.50
N PHE A 28 4.57 15.40 -0.30
CA PHE A 28 3.52 14.45 0.05
C PHE A 28 4.14 13.06 0.23
N VAL A 29 4.10 12.53 1.45
CA VAL A 29 4.56 11.16 1.74
C VAL A 29 3.37 10.22 1.71
N GLN A 30 3.47 9.17 0.90
CA GLN A 30 2.42 8.18 0.72
C GLN A 30 2.88 6.81 1.21
N ALA A 31 2.07 6.18 2.07
CA ALA A 31 2.21 4.78 2.45
C ALA A 31 0.96 4.01 1.99
N VAL A 32 1.16 2.88 1.31
CA VAL A 32 0.06 2.07 0.78
C VAL A 32 0.23 0.62 1.17
N VAL A 33 -0.90 -0.06 1.41
CA VAL A 33 -0.96 -1.52 1.42
C VAL A 33 -0.76 -2.00 -0.01
N ASN A 34 0.28 -2.80 -0.24
CA ASN A 34 0.57 -3.38 -1.54
C ASN A 34 -0.17 -4.71 -1.68
N GLY A 35 -1.24 -4.73 -2.48
CA GLY A 35 -2.03 -5.94 -2.68
C GLY A 35 -2.83 -5.93 -3.97
N ALA A 36 -3.02 -7.11 -4.56
CA ALA A 36 -3.91 -7.34 -5.69
C ALA A 36 -5.29 -7.88 -5.28
N HIS A 37 -5.55 -8.01 -3.98
CA HIS A 37 -6.84 -8.46 -3.44
C HIS A 37 -7.95 -7.38 -3.49
N GLY A 38 -7.74 -6.28 -4.21
CA GLY A 38 -8.81 -5.41 -4.69
C GLY A 38 -9.50 -5.93 -5.97
N ALA A 39 -9.08 -7.07 -6.52
CA ALA A 39 -9.60 -7.63 -7.77
C ALA A 39 -11.12 -7.90 -7.74
N PRO A 40 -11.83 -7.70 -8.87
CA PRO A 40 -13.27 -7.93 -8.95
C PRO A 40 -13.62 -9.43 -8.86
N PHE A 41 -12.75 -10.30 -9.38
CA PHE A 41 -13.00 -11.74 -9.45
C PHE A 41 -12.66 -12.45 -8.13
N PHE A 42 -13.63 -13.16 -7.55
CA PHE A 42 -13.52 -13.76 -6.20
C PHE A 42 -12.34 -14.74 -6.06
N PRO A 43 -12.13 -15.75 -6.92
CA PRO A 43 -11.01 -16.68 -6.77
C PRO A 43 -9.63 -16.01 -6.71
N THR A 44 -9.40 -15.02 -7.58
CA THR A 44 -8.15 -14.24 -7.57
C THR A 44 -8.04 -13.44 -6.27
N ARG A 45 -9.11 -12.73 -5.89
CA ARG A 45 -9.15 -11.94 -4.66
C ARG A 45 -8.90 -12.79 -3.42
N PHE A 46 -9.60 -13.92 -3.28
CA PHE A 46 -9.46 -14.84 -2.17
C PHE A 46 -8.02 -15.35 -2.04
N ARG A 47 -7.43 -15.80 -3.15
CA ARG A 47 -6.04 -16.27 -3.17
C ARG A 47 -5.06 -15.19 -2.73
N GLU A 48 -5.17 -13.99 -3.29
CA GLU A 48 -4.28 -12.87 -2.94
C GLU A 48 -4.49 -12.40 -1.49
N ALA A 49 -5.72 -12.41 -0.98
CA ALA A 49 -6.04 -12.08 0.39
C ALA A 49 -5.44 -13.12 1.35
N LEU A 50 -5.64 -14.41 1.06
CA LEU A 50 -5.08 -15.51 1.85
C LEU A 50 -3.57 -15.34 2.00
N PHE A 51 -2.83 -15.17 0.91
CA PHE A 51 -1.38 -14.99 0.99
C PHE A 51 -0.95 -13.72 1.74
N PHE A 52 -1.68 -12.62 1.57
CA PHE A 52 -1.39 -11.37 2.26
C PHE A 52 -1.60 -11.51 3.78
N PHE A 53 -2.75 -12.01 4.21
CA PHE A 53 -3.05 -12.18 5.63
C PHE A 53 -2.20 -13.28 6.26
N SER A 54 -1.95 -14.40 5.58
CA SER A 54 -1.03 -15.44 6.08
C SER A 54 0.36 -14.87 6.39
N ALA A 55 0.89 -13.99 5.53
CA ALA A 55 2.17 -13.33 5.80
C ALA A 55 2.12 -12.40 7.03
N LEU A 56 1.01 -11.69 7.26
CA LEU A 56 0.84 -10.85 8.46
C LEU A 56 0.71 -11.67 9.74
N PHE A 57 -0.05 -12.77 9.71
CA PHE A 57 -0.18 -13.68 10.85
C PHE A 57 1.15 -14.38 11.18
N ASP A 58 1.88 -14.84 10.17
CA ASP A 58 3.21 -15.42 10.33
C ASP A 58 4.23 -14.40 10.88
N MET A 59 4.21 -13.17 10.37
CA MET A 59 5.02 -12.06 10.90
C MET A 59 4.71 -11.82 12.38
N LEU A 60 3.44 -11.63 12.76
CA LEU A 60 3.07 -11.40 14.15
C LEU A 60 3.47 -12.57 15.05
N GLY A 61 3.38 -13.80 14.54
CA GLY A 61 3.84 -14.99 15.23
C GLY A 61 5.34 -15.00 15.51
N ALA A 62 6.15 -14.58 14.54
CA ALA A 62 7.60 -14.56 14.66
C ALA A 62 8.15 -13.34 15.42
N THR A 63 7.43 -12.22 15.41
CA THR A 63 7.93 -10.94 15.97
C THR A 63 7.36 -10.61 17.35
N THR A 64 6.40 -11.38 17.85
CA THR A 64 5.76 -11.13 19.14
C THR A 64 6.10 -12.26 20.12
N PRO A 65 6.43 -11.96 21.40
CA PRO A 65 6.69 -12.99 22.40
C PRO A 65 5.54 -14.00 22.51
N GLU A 66 5.87 -15.28 22.65
CA GLU A 66 4.91 -16.40 22.67
C GLU A 66 3.98 -16.37 23.90
N GLU A 67 4.42 -15.81 25.02
CA GLU A 67 3.66 -15.82 26.27
C GLU A 67 2.93 -14.50 26.52
N GLY A 68 1.59 -14.55 26.58
CA GLY A 68 0.79 -13.51 27.22
C GLY A 68 0.63 -12.18 26.46
N SER A 69 1.01 -12.10 25.18
CA SER A 69 0.79 -10.88 24.39
C SER A 69 -0.69 -10.69 24.07
N HIS A 70 -1.42 -10.07 24.99
CA HIS A 70 -2.79 -9.58 24.76
C HIS A 70 -2.85 -8.71 23.50
N LEU A 71 -1.78 -7.95 23.23
CA LEU A 71 -1.65 -7.13 22.03
C LEU A 71 -1.71 -7.95 20.74
N ARG A 72 -1.03 -9.11 20.68
CA ARG A 72 -1.10 -10.00 19.51
C ARG A 72 -2.52 -10.47 19.25
N VAL A 73 -3.21 -10.94 20.28
CA VAL A 73 -4.59 -11.41 20.18
C VAL A 73 -5.52 -10.29 19.70
N VAL A 74 -5.36 -9.07 20.23
CA VAL A 74 -6.15 -7.91 19.78
C VAL A 74 -5.85 -7.57 18.32
N LEU A 75 -4.58 -7.54 17.90
CA LEU A 75 -4.22 -7.27 16.51
C LEU A 75 -4.79 -8.32 15.55
N GLU A 76 -4.60 -9.60 15.87
CA GLU A 76 -5.10 -10.71 15.06
C GLU A 76 -6.63 -10.73 14.98
N ARG A 77 -7.33 -10.63 16.13
CA ARG A 77 -8.79 -10.76 16.22
C ARG A 77 -9.54 -9.51 15.77
N ASP A 78 -9.05 -8.34 16.14
CA ASP A 78 -9.81 -7.09 15.99
C ASP A 78 -9.35 -6.25 14.80
N VAL A 79 -8.13 -6.44 14.32
CA VAL A 79 -7.62 -5.75 13.12
C VAL A 79 -7.58 -6.69 11.92
N LEU A 80 -6.72 -7.73 11.96
CA LEU A 80 -6.46 -8.57 10.80
C LEU A 80 -7.67 -9.40 10.38
N ARG A 81 -8.36 -10.05 11.33
CA ARG A 81 -9.57 -10.82 11.04
C ARG A 81 -10.66 -9.94 10.41
N ARG A 82 -10.87 -8.73 10.92
CA ARG A 82 -11.90 -7.82 10.37
C ARG A 82 -11.56 -7.39 8.96
N ALA A 83 -10.29 -7.05 8.70
CA ALA A 83 -9.82 -6.73 7.35
C ALA A 83 -9.97 -7.93 6.40
N ALA A 84 -9.58 -9.13 6.83
CA ALA A 84 -9.69 -10.35 6.03
C ALA A 84 -11.14 -10.70 5.67
N VAL A 85 -12.04 -10.67 6.66
CA VAL A 85 -13.47 -10.91 6.43
C VAL A 85 -14.06 -9.84 5.49
N GLY A 86 -13.70 -8.57 5.67
CA GLY A 86 -14.17 -7.49 4.79
C GLY A 86 -13.76 -7.67 3.33
N VAL A 87 -12.53 -8.15 3.07
CA VAL A 87 -12.04 -8.42 1.71
C VAL A 87 -12.67 -9.68 1.11
N ILE A 88 -12.88 -10.73 1.91
CA ILE A 88 -13.34 -12.04 1.44
C ILE A 88 -14.86 -12.09 1.30
N ALA A 89 -15.59 -11.64 2.32
CA ALA A 89 -17.05 -11.75 2.39
C ALA A 89 -17.78 -10.55 1.76
N GLY A 90 -17.12 -9.39 1.66
CA GLY A 90 -17.72 -8.18 1.09
C GLY A 90 -17.72 -8.19 -0.44
N GLU A 91 -18.85 -7.81 -1.03
CA GLU A 91 -19.01 -7.59 -2.47
C GLU A 91 -19.43 -6.15 -2.76
N GLY A 92 -19.17 -5.68 -3.99
CA GLY A 92 -19.62 -4.36 -4.42
C GLY A 92 -19.27 -3.23 -3.43
N ALA A 93 -20.24 -2.36 -3.14
CA ALA A 93 -20.08 -1.19 -2.28
C ALA A 93 -19.77 -1.51 -0.81
N GLU A 94 -20.05 -2.72 -0.33
CA GLU A 94 -19.73 -3.14 1.04
C GLU A 94 -18.23 -3.37 1.25
N ARG A 95 -17.47 -3.55 0.15
CA ARG A 95 -16.02 -3.72 0.21
C ARG A 95 -15.30 -2.38 0.30
N VAL A 96 -14.96 -2.02 1.53
CA VAL A 96 -14.18 -0.80 1.88
C VAL A 96 -12.70 -0.95 1.50
N GLU A 97 -12.08 -2.09 1.84
CA GLU A 97 -10.66 -2.33 1.58
C GLU A 97 -10.43 -2.84 0.14
N ARG A 98 -9.78 -2.02 -0.69
CA ARG A 98 -9.49 -2.32 -2.09
C ARG A 98 -8.06 -1.94 -2.44
N PRO A 99 -7.04 -2.59 -1.86
CA PRO A 99 -5.68 -2.22 -2.15
C PRO A 99 -5.35 -2.42 -3.63
N GLU A 100 -4.48 -1.54 -4.09
CA GLU A 100 -3.89 -1.57 -5.41
C GLU A 100 -2.38 -1.74 -5.23
N THR A 101 -1.71 -2.28 -6.24
CA THR A 101 -0.26 -2.37 -6.22
C THR A 101 0.37 -0.97 -6.23
N TYR A 102 1.57 -0.84 -5.65
CA TYR A 102 2.29 0.44 -5.68
C TYR A 102 2.53 0.94 -7.11
N ARG A 103 2.63 0.04 -8.11
CA ARG A 103 2.72 0.40 -9.53
C ARG A 103 1.46 1.08 -10.07
N ARG A 104 0.27 0.68 -9.60
CA ARG A 104 -0.98 1.38 -9.93
C ARG A 104 -1.02 2.75 -9.27
N TRP A 105 -0.61 2.84 -8.01
CA TRP A 105 -0.46 4.13 -7.32
C TRP A 105 0.56 5.04 -7.99
N GLN A 106 1.68 4.50 -8.47
CA GLN A 106 2.69 5.23 -9.25
C GLN A 106 2.06 5.91 -10.47
N ALA A 107 1.30 5.15 -11.27
CA ALA A 107 0.61 5.69 -12.43
C ALA A 107 -0.46 6.73 -12.02
N ARG A 108 -1.20 6.48 -10.94
CA ARG A 108 -2.25 7.37 -10.45
C ARG A 108 -1.70 8.72 -9.97
N ASN A 109 -0.65 8.72 -9.16
CA ASN A 109 0.00 9.94 -8.68
C ASN A 109 0.56 10.77 -9.84
N ARG A 110 1.19 10.12 -10.84
CA ARG A 110 1.68 10.81 -12.04
C ARG A 110 0.55 11.46 -12.83
N ARG A 111 -0.57 10.76 -13.04
CA ARG A 111 -1.75 11.34 -13.71
C ARG A 111 -2.35 12.50 -12.93
N ALA A 112 -2.26 12.47 -11.60
CA ALA A 112 -2.68 13.56 -10.74
C ALA A 112 -1.71 14.76 -10.73
N GLY A 113 -0.67 14.78 -11.58
CA GLY A 113 0.29 15.90 -11.65
C GLY A 113 1.34 15.89 -10.52
N LEU A 114 1.56 14.74 -9.88
CA LEU A 114 2.60 14.57 -8.87
C LEU A 114 3.84 13.94 -9.50
N ARG A 115 5.01 14.52 -9.21
CA ARG A 115 6.31 13.97 -9.55
C ARG A 115 6.90 13.28 -8.32
N GLN A 116 7.39 12.07 -8.49
CA GLN A 116 8.03 11.34 -7.40
C GLN A 116 9.32 12.07 -6.98
N ALA A 117 9.47 12.29 -5.68
CA ALA A 117 10.69 12.78 -5.09
C ALA A 117 11.64 11.59 -4.86
N ALA A 118 12.93 11.79 -5.16
CA ALA A 118 13.94 10.80 -4.81
C ALA A 118 14.05 10.73 -3.28
N VAL A 119 13.98 9.53 -2.72
CA VAL A 119 14.47 9.28 -1.37
C VAL A 119 15.98 9.12 -1.50
N GLU A 120 16.75 9.86 -0.70
CA GLU A 120 18.21 9.77 -0.76
C GLU A 120 18.67 8.34 -0.43
N GLY A 121 19.61 7.80 -1.22
CA GLY A 121 19.99 6.38 -1.12
C GLY A 121 20.64 6.02 0.22
N ASP A 122 21.25 7.00 0.90
CA ASP A 122 21.80 6.86 2.24
C ASP A 122 20.70 6.68 3.30
N VAL A 123 19.55 7.35 3.15
CA VAL A 123 18.36 7.16 4.00
C VAL A 123 17.82 5.74 3.81
N VAL A 124 17.70 5.27 2.57
CA VAL A 124 17.25 3.89 2.28
C VAL A 124 18.19 2.88 2.93
N GLU A 125 19.50 3.06 2.78
CA GLU A 125 20.49 2.15 3.36
C GLU A 125 20.52 2.22 4.90
N ALA A 126 20.29 3.39 5.49
CA ALA A 126 20.15 3.55 6.93
C ALA A 126 18.91 2.79 7.45
N VAL A 127 17.78 2.84 6.74
CA VAL A 127 16.57 2.07 7.07
C VAL A 127 16.85 0.57 6.95
N ARG A 128 17.43 0.10 5.84
CA ARG A 128 17.82 -1.31 5.65
C ARG A 128 18.69 -1.80 6.79
N ARG A 129 19.73 -1.03 7.15
CA ARG A 129 20.66 -1.37 8.24
C ARG A 129 19.94 -1.42 9.59
N ARG A 130 19.04 -0.48 9.86
CA ARG A 130 18.24 -0.47 11.10
C ARG A 130 17.35 -1.69 11.19
N VAL A 131 16.69 -2.07 10.09
CA VAL A 131 15.82 -3.25 10.06
C VAL A 131 16.60 -4.53 10.29
N ARG A 132 17.71 -4.73 9.57
CA ARG A 132 18.60 -5.89 9.76
C ARG A 132 19.16 -6.00 11.19
N ARG A 133 19.35 -4.88 11.89
CA ARG A 133 19.95 -4.88 13.24
C ARG A 133 18.93 -5.02 14.38
N ARG A 134 17.69 -4.60 14.18
CA ARG A 134 16.71 -4.43 15.28
C ARG A 134 15.41 -5.21 15.09
N HIS A 135 15.21 -5.81 13.93
CA HIS A 135 13.99 -6.55 13.60
C HIS A 135 14.34 -7.96 13.12
N HIS A 136 13.31 -8.79 13.04
CA HIS A 136 13.43 -10.17 12.59
C HIS A 136 14.05 -10.26 11.18
N GLU A 137 14.89 -11.26 10.93
CA GLU A 137 15.69 -11.38 9.68
C GLU A 137 14.84 -11.51 8.42
N GLU A 138 13.63 -12.05 8.56
CA GLU A 138 12.65 -12.23 7.48
C GLU A 138 11.96 -10.93 7.02
N PHE A 139 12.20 -9.80 7.69
CA PHE A 139 11.77 -8.50 7.18
C PHE A 139 12.56 -8.13 5.92
N VAL A 140 11.81 -7.75 4.89
CA VAL A 140 12.36 -7.31 3.60
C VAL A 140 12.24 -5.80 3.49
N ILE A 141 13.35 -5.14 3.14
CA ILE A 141 13.38 -3.73 2.75
C ILE A 141 14.07 -3.60 1.40
N GLU A 142 13.28 -3.32 0.38
CA GLU A 142 13.72 -3.20 -1.01
C GLU A 142 13.42 -1.82 -1.57
N GLU A 143 14.02 -1.52 -2.72
CA GLU A 143 13.70 -0.31 -3.47
C GLU A 143 13.30 -0.71 -4.89
N ASP A 144 12.18 -0.20 -5.39
CA ASP A 144 11.77 -0.34 -6.79
C ASP A 144 11.14 0.95 -7.30
N ALA A 145 11.65 1.48 -8.41
CA ALA A 145 11.14 2.69 -9.06
C ALA A 145 10.89 3.86 -8.07
N GLY A 146 11.83 4.11 -7.15
CA GLY A 146 11.75 5.16 -6.13
C GLY A 146 10.76 4.89 -4.98
N TRP A 147 10.20 3.68 -4.89
CA TRP A 147 9.43 3.23 -3.73
C TRP A 147 10.32 2.47 -2.76
N LEU A 148 10.18 2.76 -1.48
CA LEU A 148 10.68 1.91 -0.41
C LEU A 148 9.65 0.81 -0.14
N LEU A 149 10.02 -0.44 -0.40
CA LEU A 149 9.15 -1.60 -0.27
C LEU A 149 9.44 -2.31 1.05
N GLN A 150 8.39 -2.57 1.83
CA GLN A 150 8.46 -3.33 3.07
C GLN A 150 7.74 -4.67 2.91
N GLY A 151 8.41 -5.76 3.28
CA GLY A 151 7.88 -7.11 3.13
C GLY A 151 8.26 -8.08 4.24
N TRP A 152 7.79 -9.32 4.08
CA TRP A 152 8.01 -10.45 4.98
C TRP A 152 8.18 -11.73 4.15
N LYS A 153 9.25 -12.50 4.39
CA LYS A 153 9.54 -13.77 3.69
C LYS A 153 9.41 -13.65 2.15
N GLY A 154 9.98 -12.59 1.59
CA GLY A 154 9.95 -12.29 0.15
C GLY A 154 8.63 -11.71 -0.39
N ARG A 155 7.58 -11.55 0.43
CA ARG A 155 6.33 -10.89 0.02
C ARG A 155 6.34 -9.41 0.41
N ILE A 156 6.19 -8.52 -0.56
CA ILE A 156 6.01 -7.08 -0.33
C ILE A 156 4.58 -6.79 0.15
N LEU A 157 4.48 -6.23 1.36
CA LEU A 157 3.21 -5.96 2.06
C LEU A 157 2.83 -4.48 2.01
N TYR A 158 3.82 -3.60 2.12
CA TYR A 158 3.63 -2.15 2.12
C TYR A 158 4.63 -1.49 1.18
N ALA A 159 4.26 -0.32 0.67
CA ALA A 159 5.12 0.50 -0.16
C ALA A 159 5.01 1.96 0.27
N HIS A 160 6.15 2.64 0.30
CA HIS A 160 6.28 4.03 0.72
C HIS A 160 6.94 4.85 -0.38
N SER A 161 6.45 6.06 -0.62
CA SER A 161 7.02 6.99 -1.58
C SER A 161 6.83 8.44 -1.14
N ALA A 162 7.61 9.33 -1.71
CA ALA A 162 7.48 10.77 -1.55
C ALA A 162 7.20 11.42 -2.90
N TRP A 163 6.43 12.50 -2.89
CA TRP A 163 5.93 13.18 -4.08
C TRP A 163 5.99 14.69 -3.89
N VAL A 164 6.20 15.41 -4.98
CA VAL A 164 6.08 16.86 -5.07
C VAL A 164 5.14 17.21 -6.20
N VAL A 165 4.54 18.40 -6.18
CA VAL A 165 3.77 18.88 -7.32
C VAL A 165 4.72 19.05 -8.51
N ALA A 166 4.34 18.48 -9.66
CA ALA A 166 5.11 18.71 -10.89
C ALA A 166 5.03 20.19 -11.24
N GLU A 167 6.18 20.81 -11.54
CA GLU A 167 6.18 22.18 -12.06
C GLU A 167 5.61 22.16 -13.48
N ASP A 168 4.75 23.13 -13.79
CA ASP A 168 4.22 23.32 -15.14
C ASP A 168 5.39 23.72 -16.07
N GLY A 169 6.01 22.76 -16.77
CA GLY A 169 6.93 23.07 -17.88
C GLY A 169 8.20 22.24 -18.10
N ALA A 170 8.36 21.04 -17.54
CA ALA A 170 9.43 20.15 -17.99
C ALA A 170 8.85 19.05 -18.91
N HIS A 171 8.76 19.40 -20.20
CA HIS A 171 8.55 18.45 -21.30
C HIS A 171 9.71 17.47 -21.44
#